data_AF-X1UDG7-F1
#
_entry.id   AF-X1UDG7-F1
#
_cell.length_a   1.000
_cell.length_b   1.000
_cell.length_c   1.000
_cell.angle_alpha   90.00
_cell.angle_beta   90.00
_cell.angle_gamma   90.00
#
_symmetry.space_group_name_H-M   'P 1'
#
loop_
_entity.id
_entity.type
_entity.pdbx_description
1 polymer ?
#
loop_
_entity_poly.entity_id
_entity_poly.type
_entity_poly.pdbx_seq_one_letter_code
_entity_poly.pdbx_strand_id
1 'polypeptide(L)' 'MHIKLQKDWLGYYRGSVIEVEDEEAVLLVQRKVASYSSSKSYMTKRDLDFALRRR' A
#
# COMPACT_ATOMS: atom_id res chain seq x y z
N MET A 1 0.39 0.11 -6.55
CA MET A 1 0.06 -0.77 -5.40
C MET A 1 0.89 -0.46 -4.16
N HIS A 2 0.27 -0.47 -2.95
CA HIS A 2 1.02 -0.43 -1.69
C HIS A 2 1.37 -1.83 -1.18
N ILE A 3 2.63 -2.09 -0.88
CA ILE A 3 3.12 -3.36 -0.31
C ILE A 3 3.93 -3.11 0.96
N LYS A 4 3.84 -4.05 1.91
CA LYS A 4 4.66 -4.09 3.12
C LYS A 4 5.80 -5.07 2.94
N LEU A 5 7.04 -4.61 3.09
CA LEU A 5 8.22 -5.45 2.95
C LEU A 5 8.35 -6.45 4.11
N GLN A 6 8.64 -7.70 3.79
CA GLN A 6 8.89 -8.79 4.74
C GLN A 6 10.39 -8.99 5.01
N LYS A 7 11.26 -8.34 4.23
CA LYS A 7 12.72 -8.25 4.42
C LYS A 7 13.24 -6.95 3.78
N ASP A 8 14.50 -6.61 4.04
CA ASP A 8 15.14 -5.43 3.44
C ASP A 8 15.22 -5.58 1.90
N TRP A 9 14.94 -4.49 1.18
CA TRP A 9 14.89 -4.49 -0.28
C TRP A 9 15.16 -3.09 -0.84
N LEU A 10 16.11 -2.97 -1.77
CA LEU A 10 16.48 -1.72 -2.47
C LEU A 10 16.58 -0.48 -1.56
N GLY A 11 17.28 -0.60 -0.44
CA GLY A 11 17.47 0.50 0.51
C GLY A 11 16.27 0.77 1.43
N TYR A 12 15.16 0.05 1.27
CA TYR A 12 14.05 0.03 2.20
C TYR A 12 14.23 -1.08 3.23
N TYR A 13 13.85 -0.78 4.47
CA TYR A 13 13.93 -1.73 5.58
C TYR A 13 12.69 -2.63 5.64
N ARG A 14 12.86 -3.83 6.21
CA ARG A 14 11.77 -4.73 6.57
C ARG A 14 10.69 -3.99 7.34
N GLY A 15 9.44 -4.21 6.95
CA GLY A 15 8.26 -3.59 7.57
C GLY A 15 7.87 -2.25 6.94
N SER A 16 8.72 -1.65 6.11
CA SER A 16 8.38 -0.45 5.34
C SER A 16 7.20 -0.73 4.41
N VAL A 17 6.31 0.26 4.29
CA VAL A 17 5.26 0.27 3.29
C VAL A 17 5.74 1.15 2.15
N ILE A 18 5.82 0.58 0.96
CA ILE A 18 6.27 1.28 -0.25
C ILE A 18 5.19 1.19 -1.32
N GLU A 19 5.17 2.18 -2.21
CA GLU A 19 4.35 2.18 -3.41
C GLU A 19 5.19 1.72 -4.60
N VAL A 20 4.67 0.74 -5.34
CA VAL A 20 5.29 0.15 -6.53
C VAL A 20 4.23 -0.06 -7.61
N GLU A 21 4.65 -0.34 -8.83
CA GLU A 21 3.75 -0.74 -9.91
C GLU A 21 3.08 -2.10 -9.61
N ASP A 22 1.91 -2.34 -10.19
CA ASP A 22 1.11 -3.53 -9.87
C ASP A 22 1.82 -4.84 -10.30
N GLU A 23 2.51 -4.83 -11.45
CA GLU A 23 3.29 -5.99 -11.92
C GLU A 23 4.45 -6.30 -10.96
N GLU A 24 5.16 -5.28 -10.51
CA GLU A 24 6.26 -5.41 -9.56
C GLU A 24 5.76 -5.89 -8.18
N ALA A 25 4.61 -5.38 -7.72
CA ALA A 25 3.97 -5.86 -6.50
C ALA A 25 3.67 -7.36 -6.55
N VAL A 26 3.12 -7.85 -7.66
CA VAL A 26 2.83 -9.28 -7.85
C VAL A 26 4.10 -10.11 -7.74
N LEU A 27 5.17 -9.69 -8.43
CA LEU A 27 6.46 -10.38 -8.39
C LEU A 27 7.06 -10.42 -6.98
N LEU A 28 7.02 -9.30 -6.25
CA LEU A 28 7.57 -9.19 -4.90
C LEU A 28 6.77 -10.03 -3.89
N VAL A 29 5.45 -10.10 -4.04
CA VAL A 29 4.58 -10.93 -3.20
C VAL A 29 4.78 -12.42 -3.51
N GLN A 30 4.83 -12.82 -4.78
CA GLN A 30 5.09 -14.22 -5.18
C GLN A 30 6.44 -14.73 -4.66
N ARG A 31 7.46 -13.88 -4.66
CA ARG A 31 8.79 -14.19 -4.12
C ARG A 31 8.88 -14.11 -2.60
N LYS A 32 7.77 -13.87 -1.90
CA LYS A 32 7.71 -13.70 -0.44
C LYS A 32 8.63 -12.58 0.09
N VAL A 33 8.89 -11.57 -0.73
CA VAL A 33 9.66 -10.37 -0.35
C VAL A 33 8.76 -9.36 0.34
N ALA A 34 7.49 -9.30 -0.06
CA ALA A 34 6.51 -8.37 0.47
C ALA A 34 5.13 -9.03 0.62
N SER A 35 4.22 -8.33 1.27
CA SER A 35 2.79 -8.66 1.36
C SER A 35 1.98 -7.42 0.96
N TYR A 36 0.81 -7.58 0.34
CA TYR A 36 -0.06 -6.44 0.05
C TYR A 36 -0.37 -5.67 1.34
N SER A 37 -0.17 -4.35 1.31
CA SER A 37 -0.56 -3.49 2.41
C SER A 37 -2.05 -3.21 2.27
N SER A 38 -2.86 -3.71 3.19
CA SER A 38 -4.29 -3.42 3.25
C SER A 38 -4.56 -2.01 3.78
N SER A 39 -3.82 -1.01 3.29
CA SER A 39 -4.15 0.41 3.50
C SER A 39 -5.36 0.73 2.64
N LYS A 40 -6.49 0.12 2.99
CA LYS A 40 -7.82 0.49 2.54
C LYS A 40 -8.11 1.87 3.13
N SER A 41 -7.58 2.92 2.51
CA SER A 41 -8.25 4.21 2.52
C SER A 41 -9.49 4.08 1.63
N TYR A 42 -10.44 3.23 2.03
CA TYR A 42 -11.80 3.48 1.60
C TYR A 42 -12.14 4.80 2.27
N MET A 43 -12.29 5.86 1.48
CA MET A 43 -13.05 7.01 1.96
C MET A 43 -14.33 6.43 2.53
N THR A 44 -14.44 6.47 3.86
CA THR A 44 -15.69 6.09 4.48
C THR A 44 -16.73 7.09 3.96
N LYS A 45 -18.00 6.71 3.88
CA LYS A 45 -19.06 7.65 3.46
C LYS A 45 -18.99 8.99 4.22
N ARG A 46 -18.47 8.94 5.46
CA ARG A 46 -18.17 10.10 6.32
C ARG A 46 -17.09 11.03 5.75
N ASP A 47 -16.04 10.51 5.12
CA ASP A 47 -14.98 11.29 4.46
C ASP A 47 -15.47 11.95 3.17
N LEU A 48 -16.37 11.27 2.43
CA LEU A 48 -17.03 11.83 1.25
C LEU A 48 -17.98 12.98 1.63
N ASP A 49 -18.79 12.79 2.67
CA ASP A 49 -19.71 13.81 3.18
C ASP A 49 -18.97 15.06 3.70
N PHE A 50 -17.79 14.89 4.31
CA PHE A 50 -16.98 16.01 4.78
C PHE A 50 -16.35 16.80 3.62
N ALA A 51 -15.93 16.12 2.55
CA ALA A 51 -15.39 16.75 1.34
C ALA A 51 -16.47 17.54 0.57
N LEU A 52 -17.70 17.03 0.52
CA LEU A 52 -18.82 17.68 -0.19
C LEU A 52 -19.41 18.88 0.57
N ARG A 53 -19.32 18.91 1.91
CA ARG A 53 -19.82 20.02 2.75
C ARG A 53 -18.88 21.23 2.83
N ARG A 54 -17.66 21.15 2.29
CA ARG A 54 -16.70 22.26 2.21
C ARG A 54 -16.83 23.10 0.93
N ARG A 55 -18.00 23.11 0.29
CA ARG A 55 -18.29 23.92 -0.90
C ARG A 55 -19.33 24.99 -0.59
#